data_AF-A0A8T3M7L3-F1
#
_entry.id   AF-A0A8T3M7L3-F1
#
_cell.length_a   1.000
_cell.length_b   1.000
_cell.length_c   1.000
_cell.angle_alpha   90.00
_cell.angle_beta   90.00
_cell.angle_gamma   90.00
#
_symmetry.space_group_name_H-M   'P 1'
#
loop_
_entity.id
_entity.type
_entity.pdbx_description
1 polymer ?
#
loop_
_entity_poly.entity_id
_entity_poly.type
_entity_poly.pdbx_seq_one_letter_code
_entity_poly.pdbx_strand_id
1 'polypeptide(L)'
;SIPTSANQEDHVSMGSISARHARAVLTGVERVIAIELLVAAQALDLRLALVAGERDHGEATSPGVGVIEAHARIRARVPHLDRDREPGPDLIAATAMVHDGLLEDLAGPRGIG
;
A
#
# COMPACT_ATOMS: atom_id res chain seq x y z
N SER A 1 3.06 21.31 -28.20
CA SER A 1 2.27 22.51 -28.48
C SER A 1 1.89 22.53 -29.94
N ILE A 2 0.60 22.68 -30.26
CA ILE A 2 0.10 23.01 -31.60
C ILE A 2 -0.44 24.44 -31.47
N PRO A 3 0.06 25.41 -32.25
CA PRO A 3 -0.32 26.80 -32.08
C PRO A 3 -1.66 27.07 -32.77
N THR A 4 -2.62 27.61 -32.03
CA THR A 4 -3.79 28.30 -32.58
C THR A 4 -3.84 29.68 -31.94
N SER A 5 -3.93 30.72 -32.78
CA SER A 5 -3.99 32.15 -32.44
C SER A 5 -2.64 32.89 -32.31
N ALA A 6 -2.10 33.27 -33.46
CA ALA A 6 -1.28 34.48 -33.69
C ALA A 6 -0.39 34.96 -32.53
N ASN A 7 0.52 34.08 -32.06
CA ASN A 7 1.73 34.45 -31.34
C ASN A 7 1.56 35.27 -30.04
N GLN A 8 0.39 35.21 -29.38
CA GLN A 8 0.14 35.93 -28.11
C GLN A 8 0.11 35.02 -26.87
N GLU A 9 0.09 33.70 -27.06
CA GLU A 9 0.27 32.69 -26.01
C GLU A 9 1.21 31.60 -26.54
N ASP A 10 2.48 31.95 -26.71
CA ASP A 10 3.52 31.04 -27.21
C ASP A 10 4.00 30.02 -26.16
N HIS A 11 3.64 30.23 -24.88
CA HIS A 11 3.90 29.31 -23.78
C HIS A 11 2.63 28.95 -23.01
N VAL A 12 1.91 27.93 -23.48
CA VAL A 12 0.84 27.29 -22.71
C VAL A 12 1.43 26.22 -21.79
N SER A 13 1.05 26.23 -20.51
CA SER A 13 1.64 25.38 -19.45
C SER A 13 1.36 23.88 -19.61
N MET A 14 0.43 23.50 -20.50
CA MET A 14 -0.12 22.14 -20.62
C MET A 14 -0.61 21.58 -19.26
N GLY A 15 -0.91 22.46 -18.30
CA GLY A 15 -1.08 22.11 -16.88
C GLY A 15 -2.20 21.11 -16.63
N SER A 16 -3.30 21.18 -17.39
CA SER A 16 -4.42 20.23 -17.28
C SER A 16 -4.05 18.82 -17.73
N ILE A 17 -3.21 18.69 -18.75
CA ILE A 17 -2.70 17.41 -19.25
C ILE A 17 -1.71 16.83 -18.25
N SER A 18 -0.76 17.65 -17.76
CA SER A 18 0.19 17.25 -16.72
C SER A 18 -0.49 16.80 -15.43
N ALA A 19 -1.54 17.50 -14.99
CA ALA A 19 -2.33 17.11 -13.82
C ALA A 19 -3.03 15.76 -14.01
N ARG A 20 -3.59 15.50 -15.21
CA ARG A 20 -4.21 14.21 -15.53
C ARG A 20 -3.19 13.07 -15.53
N HIS A 21 -1.99 13.31 -16.07
CA HIS A 21 -0.90 12.33 -16.03
C HIS A 21 -0.45 12.04 -14.60
N ALA A 22 -0.27 13.07 -13.77
CA ALA A 22 0.07 12.89 -12.36
C ALA A 22 -0.96 12.05 -11.61
N ARG A 23 -2.26 12.28 -11.85
CA ARG A 23 -3.33 11.45 -11.25
C ARG A 23 -3.25 9.99 -11.70
N ALA A 24 -2.97 9.73 -12.98
CA ALA A 24 -2.83 8.36 -13.48
C ALA A 24 -1.62 7.63 -12.85
N VAL A 25 -0.50 8.35 -12.67
CA VAL A 25 0.68 7.82 -11.97
C VAL A 25 0.35 7.50 -10.52
N LEU A 26 -0.34 8.41 -9.81
CA LEU A 26 -0.74 8.19 -8.42
C LEU A 26 -1.57 6.91 -8.27
N THR A 27 -2.58 6.71 -9.12
CA THR A 27 -3.39 5.47 -9.11
C THR A 27 -2.55 4.22 -9.39
N GLY A 28 -1.49 4.32 -10.21
CA GLY A 28 -0.55 3.22 -10.41
C GLY A 28 0.26 2.90 -9.16
N VAL A 29 0.77 3.93 -8.48
CA VAL A 29 1.55 3.78 -7.25
C VAL A 29 0.71 3.20 -6.11
N GLU A 30 -0.53 3.66 -5.94
CA GLU A 30 -1.46 3.11 -4.93
C GLU A 30 -1.62 1.59 -5.07
N ARG A 31 -1.72 1.08 -6.31
CA ARG A 31 -1.81 -0.36 -6.58
C ARG A 31 -0.51 -1.09 -6.25
N VAL A 32 0.65 -0.51 -6.55
CA VAL A 32 1.96 -1.11 -6.22
C VAL A 32 2.09 -1.26 -4.70
N ILE A 33 1.79 -0.20 -3.95
CA ILE A 33 1.83 -0.23 -2.48
C ILE A 33 0.80 -1.23 -1.92
N ALA A 34 -0.39 -1.30 -2.50
CA ALA A 34 -1.40 -2.27 -2.10
C ALA A 34 -0.91 -3.72 -2.25
N ILE A 35 -0.25 -4.05 -3.37
CA ILE A 35 0.35 -5.38 -3.59
C ILE A 35 1.44 -5.65 -2.55
N GLU A 36 2.32 -4.68 -2.29
CA GLU A 36 3.38 -4.82 -1.31
C GLU A 36 2.83 -5.11 0.10
N LEU A 37 1.79 -4.39 0.53
CA LEU A 37 1.13 -4.61 1.82
C LEU A 37 0.51 -6.01 1.93
N LEU A 38 -0.13 -6.50 0.86
CA LEU A 38 -0.70 -7.85 0.84
C LEU A 38 0.38 -8.92 0.97
N VAL A 39 1.48 -8.78 0.21
CA VAL A 39 2.60 -9.71 0.24
C VAL A 39 3.31 -9.66 1.60
N ALA A 40 3.51 -8.47 2.16
CA ALA A 40 4.13 -8.29 3.48
C ALA A 40 3.29 -8.93 4.59
N ALA A 41 1.97 -8.73 4.56
CA ALA A 41 1.08 -9.36 5.52
C ALA A 41 1.11 -10.89 5.41
N GLN A 42 1.09 -11.42 4.19
CA GLN A 42 1.16 -12.87 3.96
C GLN A 42 2.50 -13.45 4.44
N ALA A 43 3.61 -12.76 4.14
CA ALA A 43 4.93 -13.16 4.60
C ALA A 43 5.05 -13.14 6.13
N LEU A 44 4.40 -12.18 6.79
CA LEU A 44 4.37 -12.10 8.24
C LEU A 44 3.62 -13.29 8.85
N ASP A 45 2.44 -13.63 8.34
CA ASP A 45 1.68 -14.81 8.79
C ASP A 45 2.52 -16.09 8.68
N LEU A 46 3.17 -16.30 7.53
CA LEU A 46 4.01 -17.47 7.28
C LEU A 46 5.20 -17.51 8.24
N ARG A 47 5.85 -16.37 8.48
CA ARG A 47 6.96 -16.28 9.43
C ARG A 47 6.53 -16.60 10.86
N LEU A 48 5.39 -16.08 11.31
CA LEU A 48 4.87 -16.35 12.64
C LEU A 48 4.49 -17.84 12.81
N ALA A 49 3.91 -18.45 11.77
CA ALA A 49 3.60 -19.88 11.77
C ALA A 49 4.86 -20.76 11.86
N LEU A 50 5.92 -20.40 11.13
CA LEU A 50 7.21 -21.11 11.18
C LEU A 50 7.84 -21.04 12.58
N VAL A 51 7.92 -19.84 13.16
CA VAL A 51 8.50 -19.62 14.50
C VAL A 51 7.70 -20.35 15.58
N ALA A 52 6.37 -20.42 15.46
CA ALA A 52 5.53 -21.17 16.41
C ALA A 52 5.74 -22.71 16.31
N GLY A 53 6.17 -23.21 15.15
CA GLY A 53 6.42 -24.63 14.91
C GLY A 53 7.80 -25.12 15.33
N GLU A 54 8.80 -24.22 15.43
CA GLU A 54 10.17 -24.55 15.83
C GLU A 54 10.27 -24.61 17.36
N ARG A 55 10.58 -25.81 17.90
CA ARG A 55 10.65 -26.08 19.35
C ARG A 55 11.94 -25.58 20.03
N ASP A 56 12.88 -25.03 19.26
CA ASP A 56 14.20 -24.63 19.74
C ASP A 56 14.37 -23.12 19.60
N HIS A 57 14.37 -22.43 20.73
CA HIS A 57 14.21 -20.99 20.83
C HIS A 57 15.52 -20.27 20.51
N GLY A 58 15.81 -20.09 19.22
CA GLY A 58 16.53 -18.89 18.78
C GLY A 58 15.66 -17.66 19.08
N GLU A 59 16.28 -16.52 19.40
CA GLU A 59 15.61 -15.27 19.79
C GLU A 59 14.53 -14.86 18.77
N ALA A 60 13.29 -15.27 19.03
CA ALA A 60 12.14 -14.97 18.18
C ALA A 60 11.81 -13.48 18.34
N THR A 61 12.36 -12.66 17.45
CA THR A 61 12.03 -11.23 17.43
C THR A 61 10.57 -11.06 17.04
N SER A 62 9.75 -10.67 18.03
CA SER A 62 8.36 -10.30 17.80
C SER A 62 8.30 -9.03 16.94
N PRO A 63 7.36 -8.92 15.98
CA PRO A 63 7.18 -7.70 15.21
C PRO A 63 6.90 -6.50 16.11
N GLY A 64 7.30 -5.30 15.68
CA GLY A 64 6.98 -4.08 16.41
C GLY A 64 5.46 -3.83 16.49
N VAL A 65 5.00 -3.14 17.52
CA VAL A 65 3.57 -2.88 17.78
C VAL A 65 2.83 -2.27 16.58
N GLY A 66 3.45 -1.33 15.87
CA GLY A 66 2.85 -0.72 14.67
C GLY A 66 2.71 -1.70 13.51
N VAL A 67 3.61 -2.68 13.39
CA VAL A 67 3.52 -3.74 12.37
C VAL A 67 2.39 -4.71 12.71
N ILE A 68 2.24 -5.07 13.98
CA ILE A 68 1.14 -5.93 14.45
C ILE A 68 -0.21 -5.25 14.17
N GLU A 69 -0.34 -3.97 14.50
CA GLU A 69 -1.55 -3.19 14.26
C GLU A 69 -1.85 -3.05 12.76
N ALA A 70 -0.85 -2.69 11.94
CA ALA A 70 -1.01 -2.61 10.49
C ALA A 70 -1.44 -3.95 9.89
N HIS A 71 -0.82 -5.04 10.34
CA HIS A 71 -1.17 -6.40 9.92
C HIS A 71 -2.61 -6.75 10.27
N ALA A 72 -3.06 -6.45 11.50
CA ALA A 72 -4.42 -6.70 11.93
C ALA A 72 -5.44 -5.91 11.08
N ARG A 73 -5.18 -4.64 10.80
CA ARG A 73 -6.03 -3.79 9.94
C ARG A 73 -6.14 -4.32 8.52
N ILE A 74 -5.02 -4.78 7.94
CA ILE A 74 -5.00 -5.42 6.62
C ILE A 74 -5.85 -6.69 6.64
N ARG A 75 -5.66 -7.56 7.66
CA ARG A 75 -6.38 -8.84 7.79
C ARG A 75 -7.87 -8.69 8.04
N ALA A 76 -8.29 -7.58 8.64
CA ALA A 76 -9.70 -7.25 8.79
C ALA A 76 -10.41 -6.98 7.44
N ARG A 77 -9.67 -6.59 6.39
CA ARG A 77 -10.23 -6.35 5.05
C ARG A 77 -9.89 -7.44 4.04
N VAL A 78 -8.70 -8.03 4.14
CA VAL A 78 -8.22 -9.07 3.22
C VAL A 78 -7.72 -10.27 4.04
N PRO A 79 -8.47 -11.39 4.03
CA PRO A 79 -8.12 -12.57 4.82
C PRO A 79 -6.80 -13.20 4.34
N HIS A 80 -6.17 -13.98 5.21
CA HIS A 80 -4.99 -14.77 4.85
C HIS A 80 -5.26 -15.62 3.60
N LEU A 81 -4.25 -15.79 2.75
CA LEU A 81 -4.37 -16.61 1.54
C LEU A 81 -4.00 -18.07 1.85
N ASP A 82 -4.96 -18.85 2.35
CA ASP A 82 -4.75 -20.27 2.68
C ASP A 82 -4.67 -21.18 1.46
N ARG A 83 -5.33 -20.78 0.37
CA ARG A 83 -5.42 -21.49 -0.91
C ARG A 83 -5.62 -20.48 -2.02
N ASP A 84 -5.32 -20.90 -3.24
CA ASP A 84 -5.55 -20.07 -4.42
C ASP A 84 -7.00 -19.60 -4.48
N ARG A 85 -7.15 -18.28 -4.70
CA ARG A 85 -8.42 -17.61 -4.96
C ARG A 85 -8.19 -16.52 -6.00
N GLU A 86 -9.29 -16.03 -6.57
CA GLU A 86 -9.23 -14.94 -7.53
C GLU A 86 -8.72 -13.65 -6.85
N PRO A 87 -7.64 -13.02 -7.36
CA PRO A 87 -6.92 -11.96 -6.64
C PRO A 87 -7.53 -10.57 -6.78
N GLY A 88 -8.42 -10.34 -7.75
CA GLY A 88 -9.01 -9.03 -8.04
C GLY A 88 -9.68 -8.36 -6.84
N PRO A 89 -10.57 -9.04 -6.09
CA PRO A 89 -11.23 -8.51 -4.91
C PRO A 89 -10.23 -8.06 -3.83
N ASP A 90 -9.19 -8.86 -3.59
CA ASP A 90 -8.15 -8.54 -2.61
C ASP A 90 -7.35 -7.30 -3.03
N LEU A 91 -6.98 -7.22 -4.32
CA LEU A 91 -6.27 -6.08 -4.88
C LEU A 91 -7.11 -4.81 -4.84
N ILE A 92 -8.41 -4.90 -5.13
CA ILE A 92 -9.35 -3.77 -5.05
C ILE A 92 -9.46 -3.29 -3.60
N ALA A 93 -9.68 -4.21 -2.66
CA ALA A 93 -9.77 -3.88 -1.24
C ALA A 93 -8.47 -3.25 -0.73
N ALA A 94 -7.31 -3.81 -1.09
CA ALA A 94 -6.02 -3.27 -0.70
C ALA A 94 -5.71 -1.90 -1.31
N THR A 95 -6.08 -1.69 -2.58
CA THR A 95 -5.93 -0.37 -3.22
C THR A 95 -6.80 0.68 -2.51
N ALA A 96 -8.03 0.32 -2.13
CA ALA A 96 -8.89 1.20 -1.34
C ALA A 96 -8.29 1.52 0.04
N MET A 97 -7.70 0.54 0.73
CA MET A 97 -7.02 0.79 2.01
C MET A 97 -5.89 1.82 1.91
N VAL A 98 -5.09 1.75 0.84
CA VAL A 98 -4.02 2.72 0.58
C VAL A 98 -4.61 4.09 0.27
N HIS A 99 -5.60 4.14 -0.60
CA HIS A 99 -6.27 5.38 -0.99
C HIS A 99 -6.94 6.10 0.19
N ASP A 100 -7.56 5.34 1.09
CA ASP A 100 -8.24 5.85 2.28
C ASP A 100 -7.28 6.25 3.40
N GLY A 101 -5.97 6.02 3.26
CA GLY A 101 -4.98 6.35 4.28
C GLY A 101 -5.06 5.46 5.53
N LEU A 102 -5.50 4.20 5.41
CA LEU A 102 -5.81 3.30 6.54
C LEU A 102 -4.66 3.15 7.57
N LEU A 103 -3.41 3.33 7.13
CA LEU A 103 -2.21 3.15 7.93
C LEU A 103 -1.45 4.45 8.20
N GLU A 104 -1.98 5.61 7.77
CA GLU A 104 -1.28 6.90 7.83
C GLU A 104 -0.93 7.30 9.28
N ASP A 105 -1.83 7.02 10.22
CA ASP A 105 -1.66 7.26 11.66
C ASP A 105 -0.54 6.43 12.30
N LEU A 106 -0.19 5.29 11.70
CA LEU A 106 0.89 4.41 12.19
C LEU A 106 2.28 4.86 11.71
N ALA A 107 2.34 5.68 10.65
CA ALA A 107 3.59 6.17 10.05
C ALA A 107 4.05 7.52 10.64
N GLY A 108 3.20 8.19 11.42
CA GLY A 108 3.52 9.49 12.05
C GLY A 108 4.61 9.39 13.14
N PRO A 109 5.31 10.49 13.45
CA PRO A 109 6.25 10.51 14.57
C PRO A 109 5.52 10.12 15.85
N ARG A 110 6.00 9.07 16.53
CA ARG A 110 5.52 8.73 17.87
C ARG A 110 5.73 9.97 18.74
N GLY A 111 4.64 10.56 19.23
CA GLY A 111 4.71 11.65 20.18
C GLY A 111 5.63 11.25 21.33
N ILE A 112 6.75 11.95 21.45
CA ILE A 112 7.50 12.05 22.69
C ILE A 112 6.58 12.79 23.69
N GLY A 113 5.82 12.01 24.45
CA GLY A 113 5.16 12.45 25.67
C GLY A 113 6.03 12.10 26.86
#